data_AF-A0A847FXC8-F1
#
_entry.id   AF-A0A847FXC8-F1
#
_cell.length_a   1.000
_cell.length_b   1.000
_cell.length_c   1.000
_cell.angle_alpha   90.00
_cell.angle_beta   90.00
_cell.angle_gamma   90.00
#
_symmetry.space_group_name_H-M   'P 1'
#
loop_
_entity.id
_entity.type
_entity.pdbx_description
1 polymer ?
#
loop_
_entity_poly.entity_id
_entity_poly.type
_entity_poly.pdbx_seq_one_letter_code
_entity_poly.pdbx_strand_id
1 'polypeptide(L)' 'MVQVRVYNAEWEHLAPNLELDLEGQEGTVADLLAALHLDPAEVGIVTVDGRQSALDAPVPPTG' A
#
# COMPACT_ATOMS: atom_id res chain seq x y z
N MET A 1 7.99 -8.76 -2.74
CA MET A 1 6.61 -8.77 -3.26
C MET A 1 5.60 -8.50 -2.15
N VAL A 2 4.57 -7.69 -2.42
CA VAL A 2 3.40 -7.40 -1.56
C VAL A 2 2.12 -7.39 -2.39
N GLN A 3 1.03 -7.94 -1.85
CA GLN A 3 -0.28 -7.88 -2.49
C GLN A 3 -1.06 -6.66 -1.95
N VAL A 4 -1.43 -5.75 -2.83
CA VAL A 4 -2.24 -4.58 -2.49
C VAL A 4 -3.64 -4.76 -3.05
N ARG A 5 -4.63 -4.49 -2.19
CA ARG A 5 -6.04 -4.49 -2.56
C ARG A 5 -6.61 -3.10 -2.36
N VAL A 6 -7.25 -2.59 -3.41
CA VAL A 6 -7.81 -1.25 -3.42
C VAL A 6 -9.34 -1.36 -3.41
N TYR A 7 -9.98 -0.69 -2.46
CA TYR A 7 -11.42 -0.72 -2.26
C TYR A 7 -12.01 0.68 -2.44
N ASN A 8 -13.13 0.78 -3.15
CA ASN A 8 -13.87 2.04 -3.37
C ASN A 8 -12.99 3.21 -3.86
N ALA A 9 -11.93 2.91 -4.62
CA ALA A 9 -11.07 3.94 -5.16
C ALA A 9 -11.68 4.57 -6.41
N GLU A 10 -11.57 5.89 -6.50
CA GLU A 10 -11.82 6.67 -7.72
C GLU A 10 -10.54 6.81 -8.57
N TRP A 11 -9.45 6.15 -8.17
CA TRP A 11 -8.17 6.17 -8.88
C TRP A 11 -8.21 5.26 -10.12
N GLU A 12 -8.48 5.85 -11.28
CA GLU A 12 -8.59 5.14 -12.57
C GLU A 12 -7.32 4.39 -12.97
N HIS A 13 -6.15 4.81 -12.47
CA HIS A 13 -4.85 4.21 -12.80
C HIS A 13 -4.52 2.95 -11.99
N LEU A 14 -5.29 2.62 -10.94
CA LEU A 14 -5.01 1.48 -10.07
C LEU A 14 -5.94 0.32 -10.33
N ALA A 15 -5.33 -0.85 -10.59
CA ALA A 15 -6.07 -2.10 -10.60
C ALA A 15 -6.52 -2.48 -9.16
N PRO A 16 -7.72 -3.05 -8.98
CA PRO A 16 -8.24 -3.38 -7.65
C PRO A 16 -7.40 -4.43 -6.89
N ASN A 17 -6.68 -5.29 -7.62
CA ASN A 17 -5.74 -6.25 -7.06
C ASN A 17 -4.43 -6.10 -7.82
N LEU A 18 -3.41 -5.57 -7.14
CA LEU A 18 -2.09 -5.35 -7.72
C LEU A 18 -1.03 -6.02 -6.87
N GLU A 19 0.01 -6.47 -7.55
CA GLU A 19 1.19 -7.06 -6.95
C GLU A 19 2.34 -6.08 -7.15
N LEU A 20 2.94 -5.66 -6.04
CA LEU A 20 4.05 -4.72 -6.07
C LEU A 20 5.30 -5.44 -5.56
N ASP A 21 6.40 -5.36 -6.31
CA ASP A 21 7.68 -5.77 -5.77
C ASP A 21 8.39 -4.59 -5.13
N LEU A 22 8.68 -4.70 -3.83
CA LEU A 22 9.43 -3.71 -3.06
C LEU A 22 10.94 -3.97 -3.12
N GLU A 23 11.40 -4.81 -4.06
CA GLU A 23 12.82 -5.18 -4.27
C GLU A 23 13.53 -5.66 -2.98
N GLY A 24 12.78 -6.26 -2.05
CA GLY A 24 13.32 -6.72 -0.76
C GLY A 24 13.62 -5.60 0.25
N GLN A 25 13.19 -4.36 -0.02
CA GLN A 25 13.29 -3.27 0.94
C GLN A 25 12.15 -3.32 1.97
N GLU A 26 12.51 -3.20 3.25
CA GLU A 26 11.56 -2.87 4.30
C GLU A 26 11.12 -1.41 4.09
N GLY A 27 9.95 -1.24 3.46
CA GLY A 27 9.32 0.06 3.25
C GLY A 27 8.26 0.35 4.32
N THR A 28 7.91 1.61 4.48
CA THR A 28 6.75 2.03 5.28
C THR A 28 5.48 2.06 4.43
N VAL A 29 4.32 2.22 5.08
CA VAL A 29 3.06 2.47 4.37
C VAL A 29 3.15 3.73 3.49
N ALA A 30 3.84 4.78 3.94
CA ALA A 30 4.05 5.98 3.14
C ALA A 30 4.84 5.70 1.86
N ASP A 31 5.89 4.87 1.93
CA ASP A 31 6.67 4.48 0.76
C ASP A 31 5.83 3.67 -0.22
N LEU A 32 4.97 2.78 0.28
CA LEU A 32 4.03 2.01 -0.54
C LEU A 32 3.04 2.93 -1.27
N LEU A 33 2.47 3.92 -0.59
CA LEU A 33 1.56 4.88 -1.21
C LEU A 33 2.28 5.72 -2.27
N ALA A 34 3.51 6.16 -2.00
CA ALA A 34 4.33 6.89 -2.95
C ALA A 34 4.62 6.06 -4.21
N ALA A 35 4.92 4.75 -4.06
CA ALA A 35 5.13 3.83 -5.18
C ALA A 35 3.87 3.64 -6.04
N LEU A 36 2.68 3.81 -5.45
CA LEU A 36 1.39 3.77 -6.14
C LEU A 36 0.93 5.13 -6.67
N HIS A 37 1.75 6.17 -6.50
CA HIS A 37 1.44 7.56 -6.81
C HIS A 37 0.15 8.04 -6.12
N LEU A 38 -0.03 7.66 -4.85
CA LEU A 38 -1.15 8.05 -4.01
C LEU A 38 -0.73 9.10 -2.99
N ASP A 39 -1.54 10.14 -2.84
CA ASP A 39 -1.42 11.07 -1.72
C ASP A 39 -2.01 10.42 -0.45
N PRO A 40 -1.25 10.31 0.66
CA PRO A 40 -1.79 9.84 1.93
C PRO A 40 -3.03 10.59 2.42
N ALA A 41 -3.21 11.87 2.04
CA ALA A 41 -4.40 12.66 2.39
C ALA A 41 -5.67 12.19 1.66
N GLU A 42 -5.53 11.53 0.52
CA GLU A 42 -6.64 10.93 -0.25
C GLU A 42 -6.96 9.51 0.20
N VAL A 43 -6.11 8.91 1.05
CA VAL A 43 -6.25 7.54 1.52
C VAL A 43 -6.89 7.52 2.92
N GLY A 44 -8.11 7.00 3.01
CA GLY A 44 -8.84 6.95 4.29
C GLY A 44 -8.26 5.96 5.31
N ILE A 45 -8.10 4.69 4.91
CA ILE A 45 -7.61 3.61 5.79
C ILE A 45 -6.64 2.74 5.02
N VAL A 46 -5.46 2.49 5.60
CA VAL A 46 -4.54 1.44 5.16
C VAL A 46 -4.53 0.33 6.20
N THR A 47 -4.62 -0.92 5.73
CA THR A 47 -4.45 -2.10 6.55
C THR A 47 -3.31 -2.96 6.03
N VAL A 48 -2.41 -3.38 6.93
CA VAL A 48 -1.34 -4.35 6.65
C VAL A 48 -1.69 -5.63 7.39
N ASP A 49 -1.73 -6.77 6.68
CA ASP A 49 -2.14 -8.08 7.22
C ASP A 49 -3.46 -8.05 8.02
N GLY A 50 -4.41 -7.23 7.55
CA GLY A 50 -5.74 -7.08 8.16
C GLY A 50 -5.80 -6.19 9.40
N ARG A 51 -4.70 -5.55 9.79
CA ARG A 51 -4.65 -4.57 10.88
C ARG A 51 -4.47 -3.16 10.32
N GLN A 52 -5.24 -2.20 10.82
CA GLN A 52 -5.05 -0.79 10.48
C GLN A 52 -3.66 -0.32 10.88
N SER A 53 -2.98 0.35 9.96
CA SER A 53 -1.59 0.77 10.10
C SER A 53 -1.45 2.27 9.89
N ALA A 54 -0.51 2.87 10.62
CA ALA A 54 -0.10 4.26 10.41
C ALA A 54 0.85 4.36 9.19
N LEU A 55 1.07 5.58 8.69
CA LEU A 55 1.90 5.83 7.51
C LEU A 55 3.38 5.44 7.72
N ASP A 56 3.87 5.56 8.94
CA ASP A 56 5.22 5.18 9.36
C ASP A 56 5.34 3.70 9.75
N ALA A 57 4.23 2.96 9.75
CA ALA A 57 4.26 1.55 10.07
C ALA A 57 5.00 0.77 8.96
N PRO A 58 5.82 -0.24 9.35
CA PRO A 58 6.52 -1.06 8.37
C PRO A 58 5.54 -1.94 7.60
N VAL A 59 5.80 -2.10 6.30
CA VAL A 59 5.14 -3.08 5.44
C VAL A 59 6.06 -4.30 5.35
N PRO A 60 5.68 -5.44 5.95
CA PRO A 60 6.49 -6.63 5.86
C PRO A 60 6.52 -7.15 4.42
N PRO A 61 7.66 -7.67 3.94
CA PRO A 61 7.69 -8.39 2.68
C PRO A 61 6.80 -9.64 2.81
N THR A 62 6.04 -9.96 1.76
CA THR A 62 5.36 -11.27 1.72
C THR A 62 6.45 -12.34 1.64
N GLY A 63 6.48 -13.23 2.64
CA GLY A 63 7.38 -14.38 2.71
C GLY A 63 6.98 -15.53 1.82
#